data_AF-A0A2E2QH80-F1
#
_entry.id   AF-A0A2E2QH80-F1
#
_cell.length_a   1.000
_cell.length_b   1.000
_cell.length_c   1.000
_cell.angle_alpha   90.00
_cell.angle_beta   90.00
_cell.angle_gamma   90.00
#
_symmetry.space_group_name_H-M   'P 1'
#
loop_
_entity.id
_entity.type
_entity.pdbx_description
1 polymer ?
#
loop_
_entity_poly.entity_id
_entity_poly.type
_entity_poly.pdbx_seq_one_letter_code
_entity_poly.pdbx_strand_id
1 'polypeptide(L)'
;MTDILNSNPARRLLALVAVLFPLLLGGCQESMTESVGNLLSNPFGSSDEDEEVINVVALNPGEVAWHIQTAVAATVLRLKGEEPDAIEAKFNIVGSGGIANDENTDLSGFGVEKVQLNDFFTPEDAPGINRLGATLVLVEPAGRRVGISFVADYELSGDQVILQGHQWGYMRAENPLVETYIVPTAAIEKMGEDGVRDYTTLRTQVLLNAVAAGAPGASEDMSDLTIVTFFMDHLLHGDKVELRISDVKDGPEGYHDDSRYILHDNGWVTGIVPGQFSLAAENAFWVKAVFIPKKRENDGFFGGLLSSEQVIGLYNTANLTTPAS
;
A
#
# COMPACT_ATOMS: atom_id res chain seq x y z
N MET A 1 21.86 -46.60 57.53
CA MET A 1 22.17 -46.32 56.13
C MET A 1 21.76 -44.87 55.88
N THR A 2 22.64 -43.91 56.24
CA THR A 2 23.59 -43.19 55.34
C THR A 2 22.85 -42.42 54.24
N ASP A 3 22.95 -41.11 54.02
CA ASP A 3 23.60 -39.92 54.63
C ASP A 3 22.83 -38.72 54.00
N ILE A 4 22.40 -37.71 54.78
CA ILE A 4 22.97 -36.33 54.89
C ILE A 4 23.33 -35.63 53.56
N LEU A 5 22.63 -34.51 53.27
CA LEU A 5 23.11 -33.15 52.85
C LEU A 5 21.97 -32.45 52.06
N ASN A 6 21.21 -31.48 52.58
CA ASN A 6 21.57 -30.10 52.94
C ASN A 6 22.38 -29.33 51.89
N SER A 7 21.75 -28.42 51.15
CA SER A 7 22.15 -27.00 51.12
C SER A 7 21.11 -26.12 50.43
N ASN A 8 20.88 -24.97 51.05
CA ASN A 8 19.98 -23.88 50.67
C ASN A 8 20.83 -22.76 49.98
N PRO A 9 20.34 -21.53 49.73
CA PRO A 9 20.37 -20.86 48.44
C PRO A 9 21.42 -19.71 48.34
N ALA A 10 21.41 -19.04 47.19
CA ALA A 10 21.88 -17.67 46.93
C ALA A 10 23.29 -17.44 46.31
N ARG A 11 23.24 -16.65 45.22
CA ARG A 11 24.25 -15.73 44.64
C ARG A 11 25.42 -16.33 43.85
N ARG A 12 25.47 -15.99 42.55
CA ARG A 12 26.30 -14.92 41.91
C ARG A 12 26.16 -15.03 40.39
N LEU A 13 25.56 -14.04 39.72
CA LEU A 13 26.18 -12.83 39.13
C LEU A 13 26.95 -13.10 37.82
N LEU A 14 26.65 -12.25 36.81
CA LEU A 14 27.33 -11.99 35.53
C LEU A 14 26.78 -12.71 34.29
N ALA A 15 25.85 -12.05 33.61
CA ALA A 15 25.98 -11.67 32.19
C ALA A 15 24.86 -10.68 31.82
N LEU A 16 24.98 -9.45 32.31
CA LEU A 16 24.42 -8.27 31.67
C LEU A 16 25.43 -7.87 30.58
N VAL A 17 24.95 -7.49 29.39
CA VAL A 17 25.59 -6.71 28.31
C VAL A 17 25.33 -7.35 26.93
N ALA A 18 24.83 -6.51 26.02
CA ALA A 18 24.75 -6.67 24.56
C ALA A 18 23.49 -7.35 23.97
N VAL A 19 22.31 -6.74 24.13
CA VAL A 19 21.30 -6.67 23.06
C VAL A 19 20.66 -5.28 23.08
N LEU A 20 21.42 -4.28 22.60
CA LEU A 20 20.96 -2.94 22.28
C LEU A 20 21.60 -2.58 20.95
N PHE A 21 20.78 -2.16 19.97
CA PHE A 21 21.13 -1.72 18.61
C PHE A 21 21.70 -2.80 17.67
N PRO A 22 21.04 -3.05 16.52
CA PRO A 22 21.04 -2.06 15.44
C PRO A 22 19.69 -1.99 14.68
N LEU A 23 18.96 -0.89 14.89
CA LEU A 23 18.04 -0.36 13.88
C LEU A 23 18.60 1.02 13.53
N LEU A 24 19.60 1.04 12.65
CA LEU A 24 20.00 2.15 11.77
C LEU A 24 21.26 1.74 10.99
N LEU A 25 21.08 1.68 9.66
CA LEU A 25 22.06 1.84 8.58
C LEU A 25 22.93 0.63 8.14
N GLY A 26 22.66 0.23 6.89
CA GLY A 26 23.44 -0.68 6.04
C GLY A 26 22.49 -1.48 5.15
N GLY A 27 22.04 -1.05 3.97
CA GLY A 27 22.77 -0.33 2.93
C GLY A 27 23.24 -1.34 1.88
N CYS A 28 22.45 -1.53 0.82
CA CYS A 28 22.96 -1.88 -0.50
C CYS A 28 22.25 -0.96 -1.49
N GLN A 29 23.07 -0.11 -2.10
CA GLN A 29 22.74 0.82 -3.16
C GLN A 29 22.26 0.07 -4.39
N GLU A 30 21.15 0.51 -4.97
CA GLU A 30 21.13 0.74 -6.42
C GLU A 30 20.78 2.22 -6.63
N SER A 31 21.63 2.87 -7.41
CA SER A 31 21.56 4.26 -7.82
C SER A 31 20.23 4.56 -8.52
N MET A 32 19.39 5.39 -7.91
CA MET A 32 18.40 6.17 -8.66
C MET A 32 18.95 7.58 -8.88
N THR A 33 19.38 7.79 -10.11
CA THR A 33 19.62 9.06 -10.78
C THR A 33 18.54 10.09 -10.49
N GLU A 34 18.97 11.35 -10.34
CA GLU A 34 18.12 12.53 -10.38
C GLU A 34 17.11 12.45 -11.51
N SER A 35 15.83 12.43 -11.15
CA SER A 35 14.75 12.88 -12.01
C SER A 35 14.21 14.15 -11.37
N VAL A 36 14.64 15.30 -11.90
CA VAL A 36 13.89 16.56 -11.76
C VAL A 36 12.60 16.39 -12.55
N GLY A 37 11.62 15.73 -11.94
CA GLY A 37 10.29 15.59 -12.47
C GLY A 37 9.48 16.82 -12.09
N ASN A 38 9.35 17.78 -13.01
CA ASN A 38 8.24 18.72 -13.00
C ASN A 38 6.94 17.91 -13.08
N LEU A 39 6.33 17.59 -11.94
CA LEU A 39 5.07 16.85 -11.86
C LEU A 39 3.91 17.67 -11.33
N LEU A 40 4.02 19.01 -11.40
CA LEU A 40 2.91 19.94 -11.21
C LEU A 40 2.93 20.99 -12.32
N SER A 41 2.63 20.58 -13.56
CA SER A 41 2.16 21.53 -14.56
C SER A 41 0.64 21.43 -14.62
N ASN A 42 -0.01 22.45 -14.04
CA ASN A 42 -1.43 22.72 -14.15
C ASN A 42 -1.85 22.69 -15.64
N PRO A 43 -2.77 21.80 -16.08
CA PRO A 43 -3.17 21.72 -17.48
C PRO A 43 -4.20 22.80 -17.87
N PHE A 44 -4.55 23.72 -16.97
CA PHE A 44 -5.47 24.82 -17.24
C PHE A 44 -4.77 26.16 -17.03
N GLY A 45 -4.72 26.96 -18.10
CA GLY A 45 -4.05 28.25 -18.12
C GLY A 45 -4.68 29.29 -17.20
N SER A 46 -3.79 29.98 -16.48
CA SER A 46 -3.80 31.37 -16.04
C SER A 46 -5.15 32.07 -15.82
N SER A 47 -5.48 32.30 -14.56
CA SER A 47 -5.89 33.63 -14.13
C SER A 47 -5.28 33.91 -12.76
N ASP A 48 -4.39 34.89 -12.73
CA ASP A 48 -3.75 35.55 -11.58
C ASP A 48 -4.41 35.30 -10.21
N GLU A 49 -4.03 34.22 -9.54
CA GLU A 49 -3.95 34.13 -8.08
C GLU A 49 -2.68 33.30 -7.79
N ASP A 50 -1.84 33.80 -6.89
CA ASP A 50 -0.51 33.26 -6.59
C ASP A 50 -0.57 31.73 -6.35
N GLU A 51 -0.18 30.93 -7.35
CA GLU A 51 -0.02 29.48 -7.19
C GLU A 51 1.12 29.26 -6.19
N GLU A 52 0.78 28.84 -4.96
CA GLU A 52 1.75 28.35 -4.00
C GLU A 52 2.48 27.16 -4.62
N VAL A 53 3.71 27.41 -5.06
CA VAL A 53 4.64 26.36 -5.47
C VAL A 53 4.95 25.51 -4.24
N ILE A 54 4.30 24.36 -4.11
CA ILE A 54 4.60 23.37 -3.07
C ILE A 54 5.98 22.78 -3.39
N ASN A 55 7.03 23.35 -2.79
CA ASN A 55 8.38 22.82 -2.90
C ASN A 55 8.45 21.50 -2.11
N VAL A 56 8.52 20.37 -2.80
CA VAL A 56 8.80 19.07 -2.19
C VAL A 56 10.29 19.01 -1.86
N VAL A 57 10.63 19.17 -0.58
CA VAL A 57 12.01 19.03 -0.09
C VAL A 57 12.21 17.60 0.41
N ALA A 58 13.12 16.86 -0.21
CA ALA A 58 13.57 15.57 0.32
C ALA A 58 14.47 15.82 1.53
N LEU A 59 13.97 15.53 2.74
CA LEU A 59 14.74 15.61 3.98
C LEU A 59 15.42 14.27 4.26
N ASN A 60 16.69 14.29 4.64
CA ASN A 60 17.30 13.09 5.21
C ASN A 60 16.66 12.78 6.57
N PRO A 61 16.50 11.51 6.97
CA PRO A 61 15.92 11.17 8.28
C PRO A 61 16.60 11.87 9.46
N GLY A 62 17.92 12.11 9.39
CA GLY A 62 18.68 12.82 10.42
C GLY A 62 18.44 14.34 10.49
N GLU A 63 17.78 14.93 9.49
CA GLU A 63 17.45 16.36 9.43
C GLU A 63 16.05 16.65 9.99
N VAL A 64 15.21 15.62 10.12
CA VAL A 64 13.88 15.73 10.71
C VAL A 64 14.01 15.84 12.23
N ALA A 65 13.35 16.84 12.84
CA ALA A 65 13.39 17.02 14.29
C ALA A 65 12.87 15.77 15.03
N TRP A 66 13.52 15.41 16.14
CA TRP A 66 13.25 14.16 16.88
C TRP A 66 11.78 14.02 17.27
N HIS A 67 11.11 15.11 17.65
CA HIS A 67 9.70 15.09 18.06
C HIS A 67 8.76 14.76 16.89
N ILE A 68 9.09 15.18 15.67
CA ILE A 68 8.35 14.80 14.45
C ILE A 68 8.52 13.29 14.22
N GLN A 69 9.76 12.78 14.31
CA GLN A 69 10.03 11.36 14.16
C GLN A 69 9.25 10.53 15.18
N THR A 70 9.21 10.98 16.44
CA THR A 70 8.45 10.36 17.53
C THR A 70 6.95 10.34 17.24
N ALA A 71 6.36 11.46 16.80
CA ALA A 71 4.93 11.52 16.47
C ALA A 71 4.55 10.61 15.29
N VAL A 72 5.38 10.58 14.24
CA VAL A 72 5.22 9.67 13.09
C VAL A 72 5.32 8.22 13.55
N ALA A 73 6.35 7.86 14.33
CA ALA A 73 6.56 6.51 14.81
C ALA A 73 5.41 6.02 15.71
N ALA A 74 4.94 6.86 16.64
CA ALA A 74 3.79 6.55 17.48
C ALA A 74 2.52 6.31 16.65
N THR A 75 2.29 7.14 15.62
CA THR A 75 1.17 6.97 14.69
C THR A 75 1.26 5.63 13.96
N VAL A 76 2.40 5.32 13.34
CA VAL A 76 2.60 4.06 12.62
C VAL A 76 2.35 2.86 13.53
N LEU A 77 2.93 2.84 14.74
CA LEU A 77 2.79 1.70 15.64
C LEU A 77 1.36 1.52 16.14
N ARG A 78 0.66 2.62 16.44
CA ARG A 78 -0.75 2.54 16.81
C ARG A 78 -1.61 2.00 15.68
N LEU A 79 -1.40 2.47 14.45
CA LEU A 79 -2.14 1.98 13.27
C LEU A 79 -1.90 0.49 13.02
N LYS A 80 -0.71 -0.01 13.39
CA LYS A 80 -0.35 -1.43 13.37
C LYS A 80 -0.89 -2.23 14.56
N GLY A 81 -1.69 -1.62 15.43
CA GLY A 81 -2.32 -2.27 16.58
C GLY A 81 -1.45 -2.37 17.83
N GLU A 82 -0.33 -1.65 17.92
CA GLU A 82 0.46 -1.62 19.16
C GLU A 82 -0.29 -0.86 20.27
N GLU A 83 -0.18 -1.37 21.49
CA GLU A 83 -0.87 -0.82 22.66
C GLU A 83 -0.26 0.54 23.08
N PRO A 84 -1.07 1.52 23.49
CA PRO A 84 -0.61 2.84 23.88
C PRO A 84 0.55 2.82 24.89
N ASP A 85 0.41 2.07 25.98
CA ASP A 85 1.43 2.01 27.05
C ASP A 85 2.81 1.55 26.53
N ALA A 86 2.84 0.65 25.54
CA ALA A 86 4.09 0.16 24.94
C ALA A 86 4.75 1.24 24.08
N ILE A 87 3.95 2.00 23.32
CA ILE A 87 4.41 3.13 22.51
C ILE A 87 4.96 4.24 23.41
N GLU A 88 4.23 4.60 24.46
CA GLU A 88 4.60 5.66 25.42
C GLU A 88 5.92 5.36 26.11
N ALA A 89 6.10 4.13 26.59
CA ALA A 89 7.35 3.68 27.19
C ALA A 89 8.54 3.70 26.22
N LYS A 90 8.29 3.46 24.93
CA LYS A 90 9.35 3.33 23.90
C LYS A 90 9.86 4.68 23.39
N PHE A 91 8.99 5.69 23.27
CA PHE A 91 9.34 6.97 22.65
C PHE A 91 9.32 8.17 23.59
N ASN A 92 9.07 7.98 24.89
CA ASN A 92 8.83 9.07 25.83
C ASN A 92 7.76 10.03 25.28
N ILE A 93 6.61 9.46 24.95
CA ILE A 93 5.44 10.16 24.41
C ILE A 93 4.25 9.93 25.35
N VAL A 94 3.30 10.86 25.40
CA VAL A 94 2.04 10.74 26.15
C VAL A 94 0.87 11.00 25.21
N GLY A 95 -0.24 10.30 25.41
CA GLY A 95 -1.48 10.54 24.66
C GLY A 95 -1.61 9.68 23.41
N SER A 96 -0.81 8.63 23.26
CA SER A 96 -0.87 7.75 22.07
C SER A 96 -2.19 6.98 21.98
N GLY A 97 -2.89 6.81 23.11
CA GLY A 97 -4.24 6.26 23.15
C GLY A 97 -5.30 7.08 22.41
N GLY A 98 -5.03 8.37 22.15
CA GLY A 98 -5.92 9.24 21.37
C GLY A 98 -5.88 8.96 19.86
N ILE A 99 -4.89 8.20 19.39
CA ILE A 99 -4.80 7.78 18.00
C ILE A 99 -5.76 6.59 17.81
N ALA A 100 -6.82 6.80 17.02
CA ALA A 100 -7.78 5.75 16.69
C ALA A 100 -7.13 4.65 15.84
N ASN A 101 -7.53 3.40 16.04
CA ASN A 101 -7.24 2.29 15.13
C ASN A 101 -8.47 2.03 14.24
N ASP A 102 -8.24 1.47 13.05
CA ASP A 102 -9.34 0.86 12.28
C ASP A 102 -9.50 -0.58 12.73
N GLU A 103 -10.63 -0.90 13.36
CA GLU A 103 -10.94 -2.27 13.80
C GLU A 103 -11.24 -3.21 12.63
N ASN A 104 -11.47 -2.68 11.44
CA ASN A 104 -11.86 -3.47 10.27
C ASN A 104 -10.70 -3.83 9.33
N THR A 105 -9.51 -3.29 9.59
CA THR A 105 -8.34 -3.49 8.72
C THR A 105 -7.12 -3.78 9.58
N ASP A 106 -6.59 -5.01 9.50
CA ASP A 106 -5.34 -5.37 10.19
C ASP A 106 -4.12 -4.86 9.40
N LEU A 107 -3.37 -3.95 10.01
CA LEU A 107 -2.13 -3.40 9.45
C LEU A 107 -0.86 -3.91 10.15
N SER A 108 -0.97 -4.85 11.08
CA SER A 108 0.16 -5.33 11.90
C SER A 108 1.35 -5.85 11.07
N GLY A 109 1.08 -6.48 9.92
CA GLY A 109 2.06 -7.00 8.97
C GLY A 109 2.70 -5.96 8.04
N PHE A 110 2.23 -4.71 8.02
CA PHE A 110 2.72 -3.69 7.11
C PHE A 110 3.98 -2.98 7.64
N GLY A 111 4.96 -2.78 6.77
CA GLY A 111 6.12 -1.90 6.97
C GLY A 111 5.88 -0.50 6.41
N VAL A 112 6.75 0.45 6.74
CA VAL A 112 6.71 1.81 6.16
C VAL A 112 7.57 1.84 4.90
N GLU A 113 6.97 2.12 3.75
CA GLU A 113 7.69 2.33 2.49
C GLU A 113 8.10 3.80 2.33
N LYS A 114 7.17 4.72 2.60
CA LYS A 114 7.37 6.16 2.41
C LYS A 114 6.74 6.95 3.55
N VAL A 115 7.45 7.98 4.00
CA VAL A 115 6.92 9.06 4.85
C VAL A 115 7.12 10.38 4.10
N GLN A 116 6.07 11.19 4.02
CA GLN A 116 6.12 12.52 3.45
C GLN A 116 5.51 13.49 4.45
N LEU A 117 6.30 14.48 4.89
CA LEU A 117 5.78 15.57 5.72
C LEU A 117 5.14 16.59 4.77
N ASN A 118 3.87 16.89 5.00
CA ASN A 118 3.11 17.81 4.17
C ASN A 118 3.21 19.23 4.73
N ASP A 119 3.07 19.34 6.06
CA ASP A 119 3.04 20.61 6.77
C ASP A 119 3.53 20.41 8.21
N PHE A 120 4.27 21.42 8.69
CA PHE A 120 4.71 21.49 10.06
C PHE A 120 4.76 22.96 10.50
N PHE A 121 3.92 23.33 11.47
CA PHE A 121 3.82 24.71 11.94
C PHE A 121 3.25 24.81 13.35
N THR A 122 3.39 25.98 13.96
CA THR A 122 2.75 26.34 15.23
C THR A 122 1.55 27.25 14.92
N PRO A 123 0.30 26.87 15.23
CA PRO A 123 -0.86 27.71 15.00
C PRO A 123 -0.77 29.02 15.78
N GLU A 124 -1.13 30.15 15.14
CA GLU A 124 -1.06 31.48 15.78
C GLU A 124 -2.00 31.61 16.99
N ASP A 125 -3.14 30.94 16.94
CA ASP A 125 -4.16 30.90 17.99
C ASP A 125 -3.82 29.94 19.14
N ALA A 126 -2.81 29.07 18.95
CA ALA A 126 -2.34 28.10 19.94
C ALA A 126 -0.80 27.97 19.92
N PRO A 127 -0.04 28.99 20.38
CA PRO A 127 1.42 29.05 20.23
C PRO A 127 2.19 27.97 21.03
N GLY A 128 1.53 27.23 21.91
CA GLY A 128 2.11 26.08 22.62
C GLY A 128 2.01 24.76 21.85
N ILE A 129 1.20 24.70 20.80
CA ILE A 129 0.89 23.50 20.04
C ILE A 129 1.66 23.51 18.73
N ASN A 130 2.26 22.38 18.38
CA ASN A 130 2.80 22.13 17.06
C ASN A 130 1.83 21.23 16.30
N ARG A 131 1.52 21.59 15.06
CA ARG A 131 0.75 20.79 14.13
C ARG A 131 1.68 20.15 13.12
N LEU A 132 1.51 18.84 12.92
CA LEU A 132 2.18 18.04 11.92
C LEU A 132 1.15 17.36 11.04
N GLY A 133 1.18 17.60 9.74
CA GLY A 133 0.49 16.74 8.77
C GLY A 133 1.47 15.95 7.93
N ALA A 134 1.14 14.68 7.70
CA ALA A 134 2.00 13.77 6.98
C ALA A 134 1.20 12.69 6.24
N THR A 135 1.84 12.17 5.20
CA THR A 135 1.38 11.03 4.42
C THR A 135 2.33 9.86 4.60
N LEU A 136 1.75 8.67 4.74
CA LEU A 136 2.43 7.40 4.85
C LEU A 136 2.01 6.50 3.69
N VAL A 137 2.97 5.76 3.15
CA VAL A 137 2.68 4.57 2.34
C VAL A 137 3.21 3.38 3.13
N LEU A 138 2.30 2.48 3.51
CA LEU A 138 2.65 1.24 4.18
C LEU A 138 2.58 0.09 3.18
N VAL A 139 3.52 -0.85 3.26
CA VAL A 139 3.60 -2.02 2.37
C VAL A 139 3.81 -3.30 3.17
N GLU A 140 3.07 -4.37 2.87
CA GLU A 140 3.30 -5.68 3.48
C GLU A 140 4.21 -6.58 2.60
N PRO A 141 4.72 -7.72 3.11
CA PRO A 141 5.61 -8.60 2.35
C PRO A 141 5.04 -9.14 1.03
N ALA A 142 3.71 -9.26 0.91
CA ALA A 142 3.08 -9.67 -0.35
C ALA A 142 2.99 -8.53 -1.38
N GLY A 143 3.39 -7.30 -1.02
CA GLY A 143 3.41 -6.14 -1.89
C GLY A 143 2.12 -5.31 -1.89
N ARG A 144 1.11 -5.66 -1.08
CA ARG A 144 -0.06 -4.78 -0.89
C ARG A 144 0.35 -3.48 -0.21
N ARG A 145 -0.20 -2.35 -0.66
CA ARG A 145 0.09 -1.00 -0.20
C ARG A 145 -1.13 -0.20 0.27
N VAL A 146 -1.01 0.46 1.41
CA VAL A 146 -2.05 1.38 1.90
C VAL A 146 -1.49 2.77 2.10
N GLY A 147 -2.15 3.76 1.50
CA GLY A 147 -1.86 5.17 1.72
C GLY A 147 -2.64 5.68 2.94
N ILE A 148 -1.98 6.43 3.81
CA ILE A 148 -2.59 7.05 5.00
C ILE A 148 -2.18 8.51 5.06
N SER A 149 -3.13 9.40 5.34
CA SER A 149 -2.85 10.78 5.72
C SER A 149 -3.19 10.94 7.19
N PHE A 150 -2.38 11.68 7.94
CA PHE A 150 -2.71 12.04 9.30
C PHE A 150 -2.31 13.48 9.63
N VAL A 151 -2.97 14.02 10.65
CA VAL A 151 -2.64 15.29 11.31
C VAL A 151 -2.52 15.01 12.80
N ALA A 152 -1.45 15.50 13.40
CA ALA A 152 -1.18 15.38 14.82
C ALA A 152 -0.88 16.77 15.43
N ASP A 153 -1.59 17.09 16.49
CA ASP A 153 -1.35 18.26 17.34
C ASP A 153 -0.62 17.81 18.60
N TYR A 154 0.51 18.44 18.91
CA TYR A 154 1.34 18.05 20.04
C TYR A 154 2.11 19.20 20.69
N GLU A 155 2.40 19.04 21.96
CA GLU A 155 3.22 19.95 22.75
C GLU A 155 4.57 19.32 23.09
N LEU A 156 5.58 20.17 23.30
CA LEU A 156 6.88 19.76 23.79
C LEU A 156 6.99 20.11 25.28
N SER A 157 7.21 19.11 26.12
CA SER A 157 7.44 19.30 27.56
C SER A 157 8.78 18.67 27.94
N GLY A 158 9.84 19.46 27.89
CA GLY A 158 11.20 18.97 28.11
C GLY A 158 11.65 18.07 26.96
N ASP A 159 11.93 16.80 27.26
CA ASP A 159 12.30 15.75 26.31
C ASP A 159 11.12 14.83 25.95
N GLN A 160 9.90 15.22 26.29
CA GLN A 160 8.67 14.47 26.06
C GLN A 160 7.78 15.15 25.01
N VAL A 161 7.15 14.33 24.16
CA VAL A 161 6.09 14.74 23.24
C VAL A 161 4.73 14.43 23.88
N ILE A 162 3.84 15.40 23.93
CA ILE A 162 2.47 15.22 24.44
C ILE A 162 1.50 15.37 23.28
N LEU A 163 0.90 14.27 22.82
CA LEU A 163 -0.13 14.27 21.78
C LEU A 163 -1.45 14.79 22.34
N GLN A 164 -1.95 15.89 21.79
CA GLN A 164 -3.19 16.55 22.19
C GLN A 164 -4.36 16.19 21.26
N GLY A 165 -4.07 16.00 19.97
CA GLY A 165 -5.06 15.67 18.96
C GLY A 165 -4.46 14.84 17.85
N HIS A 166 -5.23 13.90 17.33
CA HIS A 166 -4.82 13.07 16.19
C HIS A 166 -6.02 12.76 15.32
N GLN A 167 -5.85 12.93 14.02
CA GLN A 167 -6.82 12.54 13.01
C GLN A 167 -6.08 11.86 11.88
N TRP A 168 -6.66 10.80 11.32
CA TRP A 168 -6.10 10.15 10.15
C TRP A 168 -7.20 9.55 9.27
N GLY A 169 -6.84 9.22 8.05
CA GLY A 169 -7.68 8.50 7.12
C GLY A 169 -6.89 7.88 5.99
N TYR A 170 -7.52 6.93 5.29
CA TYR A 170 -6.94 6.34 4.09
C TYR A 170 -6.84 7.35 2.95
N MET A 171 -5.74 7.28 2.23
CA MET A 171 -5.53 8.03 1.00
C MET A 171 -5.81 7.15 -0.19
N ARG A 172 -6.53 7.71 -1.16
CA ARG A 172 -6.73 7.07 -2.46
C ARG A 172 -5.39 6.95 -3.18
N ALA A 173 -5.07 5.77 -3.70
CA ALA A 173 -4.01 5.63 -4.69
C ALA A 173 -4.45 6.27 -6.01
N GLU A 174 -3.70 7.26 -6.50
CA GLU A 174 -4.00 7.93 -7.77
C GLU A 174 -3.83 7.00 -8.96
N ASN A 175 -2.85 6.09 -8.89
CA ASN A 175 -2.58 5.06 -9.89
C ASN A 175 -2.38 3.73 -9.16
N PRO A 176 -3.47 3.01 -8.80
CA PRO A 176 -3.37 1.72 -8.14
C PRO A 176 -2.53 0.74 -8.97
N LEU A 177 -1.61 0.04 -8.32
CA LEU A 177 -0.85 -1.05 -8.91
C LEU A 177 -1.70 -2.29 -9.02
N VAL A 178 -1.44 -3.08 -10.05
CA VAL A 178 -2.09 -4.37 -10.24
C VAL A 178 -1.09 -5.43 -10.66
N GLU A 179 -1.41 -6.67 -10.33
CA GLU A 179 -0.71 -7.84 -10.83
C GLU A 179 -1.71 -8.80 -11.47
N THR A 180 -1.46 -9.22 -12.71
CA THR A 180 -2.34 -10.13 -13.45
C THR A 180 -1.61 -11.44 -13.72
N TYR A 181 -2.32 -12.54 -13.47
CA TYR A 181 -1.87 -13.91 -13.71
C TYR A 181 -2.92 -14.70 -14.46
N ILE A 182 -2.47 -15.70 -15.22
CA ILE A 182 -3.34 -16.70 -15.85
C ILE A 182 -3.06 -18.03 -15.18
N VAL A 183 -4.11 -18.73 -14.75
CA VAL A 183 -4.01 -20.03 -14.09
C VAL A 183 -5.02 -21.02 -14.67
N PRO A 184 -4.80 -22.34 -14.58
CA PRO A 184 -5.85 -23.31 -14.84
C PRO A 184 -7.03 -23.12 -13.90
N THR A 185 -8.27 -23.09 -14.42
CA THR A 185 -9.48 -22.88 -13.60
C THR A 185 -9.58 -23.89 -12.45
N ALA A 186 -9.22 -25.15 -12.73
CA ALA A 186 -9.18 -26.23 -11.75
C ALA A 186 -8.25 -25.97 -10.55
N ALA A 187 -7.27 -25.06 -10.65
CA ALA A 187 -6.39 -24.71 -9.53
C ALA A 187 -7.10 -23.84 -8.48
N ILE A 188 -8.08 -23.03 -8.90
CA ILE A 188 -8.91 -22.19 -8.03
C ILE A 188 -10.11 -23.00 -7.51
N GLU A 189 -10.75 -23.81 -8.35
CA GLU A 189 -11.93 -24.61 -7.95
C GLU A 189 -11.63 -25.66 -6.86
N LYS A 190 -10.36 -26.07 -6.74
CA LYS A 190 -9.92 -26.97 -5.66
C LYS A 190 -9.83 -26.27 -4.30
N MET A 191 -9.87 -24.94 -4.27
CA MET A 191 -9.83 -24.18 -3.03
C MET A 191 -11.20 -24.18 -2.34
N GLY A 192 -11.21 -24.25 -1.01
CA GLY A 192 -12.40 -23.96 -0.23
C GLY A 192 -12.74 -22.46 -0.24
N GLU A 193 -13.98 -22.12 0.07
CA GLU A 193 -14.46 -20.72 0.08
C GLU A 193 -13.58 -19.81 0.97
N ASP A 194 -13.22 -20.27 2.17
CA ASP A 194 -12.37 -19.50 3.09
C ASP A 194 -11.00 -19.18 2.48
N GLY A 195 -10.42 -20.13 1.73
CA GLY A 195 -9.12 -19.93 1.08
C GLY A 195 -9.20 -18.98 -0.12
N VAL A 196 -10.35 -18.89 -0.78
CA VAL A 196 -10.60 -17.91 -1.85
C VAL A 196 -10.85 -16.51 -1.28
N ARG A 197 -11.49 -16.41 -0.11
CA ARG A 197 -11.73 -15.14 0.58
C ARG A 197 -10.47 -14.58 1.23
N ASP A 198 -9.55 -15.43 1.70
CA ASP A 198 -8.26 -14.98 2.23
C ASP A 198 -7.32 -14.54 1.09
N TYR A 199 -6.94 -13.26 1.08
CA TYR A 199 -6.12 -12.67 0.02
C TYR A 199 -4.79 -13.40 -0.15
N THR A 200 -4.09 -13.65 0.97
CA THR A 200 -2.75 -14.23 0.98
C THR A 200 -2.77 -15.66 0.44
N THR A 201 -3.75 -16.45 0.86
CA THR A 201 -3.95 -17.83 0.42
C THR A 201 -4.31 -17.90 -1.07
N LEU A 202 -5.25 -17.07 -1.52
CA LEU A 202 -5.61 -16.99 -2.94
C LEU A 202 -4.41 -16.58 -3.81
N ARG A 203 -3.70 -15.52 -3.43
CA ARG A 203 -2.51 -15.05 -4.19
C ARG A 203 -1.41 -16.10 -4.22
N THR A 204 -1.14 -16.78 -3.11
CA THR A 204 -0.16 -17.86 -3.06
C THR A 204 -0.53 -19.00 -4.00
N GLN A 205 -1.80 -19.44 -3.99
CA GLN A 205 -2.26 -20.50 -4.88
C GLN A 205 -2.17 -20.09 -6.35
N VAL A 206 -2.51 -18.85 -6.68
CA VAL A 206 -2.39 -18.32 -8.03
C VAL A 206 -0.94 -18.30 -8.51
N LEU A 207 -0.02 -17.79 -7.69
CA LEU A 207 1.41 -17.74 -8.02
C LEU A 207 2.01 -19.13 -8.26
N LEU A 208 1.60 -20.14 -7.47
CA LEU A 208 2.08 -21.51 -7.61
C LEU A 208 1.58 -22.21 -8.88
N ASN A 209 0.48 -21.76 -9.46
CA ASN A 209 -0.16 -22.40 -10.62
C ASN A 209 -0.17 -21.50 -11.87
N ALA A 210 0.47 -20.33 -11.81
CA ALA A 210 0.52 -19.39 -12.91
C ALA A 210 1.21 -20.01 -14.12
N VAL A 211 0.57 -19.88 -15.28
CA VAL A 211 1.13 -20.32 -16.56
C VAL A 211 1.70 -19.13 -17.32
N ALA A 212 2.82 -19.33 -17.99
CA ALA A 212 3.41 -18.31 -18.86
C ALA A 212 2.57 -18.18 -20.14
N ALA A 213 2.08 -16.98 -20.42
CA ALA A 213 1.44 -16.67 -21.70
C ALA A 213 2.49 -16.33 -22.76
N GLY A 214 2.20 -16.64 -24.03
CA GLY A 214 3.04 -16.22 -25.15
C GLY A 214 4.39 -16.94 -25.27
N ALA A 215 4.63 -18.02 -24.53
CA ALA A 215 5.85 -18.81 -24.69
C ALA A 215 5.90 -19.48 -26.08
N PRO A 216 7.08 -19.61 -26.73
CA PRO A 216 7.21 -20.39 -27.96
C PRO A 216 6.79 -21.84 -27.70
N GLY A 217 5.69 -22.29 -28.30
CA GLY A 217 5.10 -23.61 -28.05
C GLY A 217 3.99 -23.64 -26.99
N ALA A 218 3.45 -22.48 -26.59
CA ALA A 218 2.17 -22.42 -25.89
C ALA A 218 1.09 -23.12 -26.73
N SER A 219 0.21 -23.88 -26.06
CA SER A 219 -0.84 -24.62 -26.76
C SER A 219 -1.77 -23.68 -27.51
N GLU A 220 -2.05 -24.02 -28.77
CA GLU A 220 -3.10 -23.38 -29.56
C GLU A 220 -4.51 -23.76 -29.04
N ASP A 221 -4.62 -24.88 -28.33
CA ASP A 221 -5.89 -25.40 -27.83
C ASP A 221 -6.51 -24.47 -26.79
N MET A 222 -7.80 -24.20 -26.97
CA MET A 222 -8.63 -23.53 -25.99
C MET A 222 -8.68 -24.37 -24.70
N SER A 223 -8.21 -23.78 -23.62
CA SER A 223 -8.14 -24.42 -22.30
C SER A 223 -8.95 -23.64 -21.28
N ASP A 224 -9.53 -24.35 -20.31
CA ASP A 224 -10.24 -23.72 -19.19
C ASP A 224 -9.22 -23.02 -18.27
N LEU A 225 -9.13 -21.70 -18.42
CA LEU A 225 -8.21 -20.85 -17.68
C LEU A 225 -8.99 -19.74 -16.98
N THR A 226 -8.42 -19.26 -15.89
CA THR A 226 -8.92 -18.10 -15.16
C THR A 226 -7.84 -17.03 -15.16
N ILE A 227 -8.23 -15.83 -15.57
CA ILE A 227 -7.44 -14.62 -15.42
C ILE A 227 -7.72 -14.07 -14.03
N VAL A 228 -6.68 -13.87 -13.23
CA VAL A 228 -6.78 -13.31 -11.87
C VAL A 228 -5.96 -12.04 -11.81
N THR A 229 -6.58 -10.94 -11.43
CA THR A 229 -5.89 -9.65 -11.24
C THR A 229 -6.05 -9.18 -9.82
N PHE A 230 -4.93 -9.04 -9.12
CA PHE A 230 -4.86 -8.48 -7.77
C PHE A 230 -4.67 -6.97 -7.87
N PHE A 231 -5.53 -6.21 -7.19
CA PHE A 231 -5.35 -4.77 -7.00
C PHE A 231 -4.50 -4.57 -5.75
N MET A 232 -3.27 -4.09 -5.95
CA MET A 232 -2.20 -4.05 -4.96
C MET A 232 -2.22 -2.78 -4.09
N ASP A 233 -3.06 -1.80 -4.40
CA ASP A 233 -3.36 -0.67 -3.50
C ASP A 233 -4.77 -0.71 -2.91
N HIS A 234 -4.90 -0.24 -1.66
CA HIS A 234 -6.17 -0.21 -0.93
C HIS A 234 -7.14 0.76 -1.61
N LEU A 235 -8.34 0.28 -1.93
CA LEU A 235 -9.38 1.07 -2.59
C LEU A 235 -10.31 1.71 -1.57
N LEU A 236 -10.60 3.00 -1.76
CA LEU A 236 -11.53 3.71 -0.89
C LEU A 236 -12.99 3.36 -1.21
N HIS A 237 -13.86 3.59 -0.22
CA HIS A 237 -15.29 3.39 -0.40
C HIS A 237 -15.86 4.19 -1.58
N GLY A 238 -16.45 3.47 -2.53
CA GLY A 238 -17.10 4.00 -3.72
C GLY A 238 -16.18 4.15 -4.93
N ASP A 239 -14.87 3.91 -4.77
CA ASP A 239 -14.00 3.67 -5.92
C ASP A 239 -14.39 2.32 -6.55
N LYS A 240 -14.23 2.21 -7.88
CA LYS A 240 -14.55 0.98 -8.61
C LYS A 240 -13.35 0.52 -9.43
N VAL A 241 -13.31 -0.78 -9.65
CA VAL A 241 -12.36 -1.40 -10.55
C VAL A 241 -13.09 -2.33 -11.50
N GLU A 242 -12.58 -2.43 -12.72
CA GLU A 242 -13.08 -3.32 -13.74
C GLU A 242 -11.95 -4.10 -14.41
N LEU A 243 -12.20 -5.36 -14.71
CA LEU A 243 -11.38 -6.15 -15.62
C LEU A 243 -12.07 -6.26 -16.96
N ARG A 244 -11.34 -5.90 -18.02
CA ARG A 244 -11.81 -5.92 -19.39
C ARG A 244 -10.85 -6.73 -20.25
N ILE A 245 -11.40 -7.61 -21.08
CA ILE A 245 -10.65 -8.37 -22.09
C ILE A 245 -10.83 -7.67 -23.44
N SER A 246 -9.75 -7.46 -24.18
CA SER A 246 -9.79 -6.74 -25.45
C SER A 246 -8.82 -7.34 -26.47
N ASP A 247 -9.18 -7.26 -27.74
CA ASP A 247 -8.30 -7.49 -28.89
C ASP A 247 -7.42 -6.27 -29.21
N VAL A 248 -7.78 -5.09 -28.70
CA VAL A 248 -7.05 -3.84 -28.90
C VAL A 248 -6.28 -3.45 -27.63
N LYS A 249 -5.02 -3.09 -27.83
CA LYS A 249 -4.12 -2.66 -26.74
C LYS A 249 -4.58 -1.37 -26.07
N ASP A 250 -4.87 -0.37 -26.89
CA ASP A 250 -5.09 1.01 -26.43
C ASP A 250 -6.54 1.24 -25.99
N GLY A 251 -6.74 2.26 -25.16
CA GLY A 251 -8.04 2.66 -24.65
C GLY A 251 -8.59 1.74 -23.54
N PRO A 252 -9.60 2.20 -22.78
CA PRO A 252 -10.19 1.41 -21.70
C PRO A 252 -11.20 0.37 -22.20
N GLU A 253 -11.56 0.35 -23.48
CA GLU A 253 -12.62 -0.51 -24.02
C GLU A 253 -12.25 -2.00 -23.94
N GLY A 254 -13.26 -2.84 -23.71
CA GLY A 254 -13.17 -4.29 -23.70
C GLY A 254 -14.40 -4.95 -23.10
N TYR A 255 -14.49 -6.27 -23.25
CA TYR A 255 -15.56 -7.10 -22.72
C TYR A 255 -15.34 -7.41 -21.23
N HIS A 256 -16.36 -7.24 -20.40
CA HIS A 256 -16.28 -7.40 -18.94
C HIS A 256 -17.44 -8.19 -18.32
N ASP A 257 -18.39 -8.70 -19.10
CA ASP A 257 -19.63 -9.29 -18.55
C ASP A 257 -19.36 -10.56 -17.70
N ASP A 258 -18.24 -11.23 -17.95
CA ASP A 258 -17.83 -12.44 -17.20
C ASP A 258 -16.90 -12.14 -16.01
N SER A 259 -16.56 -10.86 -15.78
CA SER A 259 -15.69 -10.45 -14.69
C SER A 259 -16.40 -10.52 -13.34
N ARG A 260 -15.77 -11.19 -12.38
CA ARG A 260 -16.21 -11.32 -10.99
C ARG A 260 -15.19 -10.65 -10.08
N TYR A 261 -15.63 -10.16 -8.93
CA TYR A 261 -14.75 -9.47 -7.98
C TYR A 261 -14.90 -10.05 -6.59
N ILE A 262 -13.77 -10.30 -5.94
CA ILE A 262 -13.69 -10.66 -4.53
C ILE A 262 -13.20 -9.44 -3.76
N LEU A 263 -13.96 -9.03 -2.75
CA LEU A 263 -13.55 -8.02 -1.80
C LEU A 263 -12.89 -8.73 -0.60
N HIS A 264 -11.64 -8.40 -0.35
CA HIS A 264 -10.86 -8.83 0.81
C HIS A 264 -10.76 -7.65 1.80
N ASP A 265 -10.83 -7.94 3.10
CA ASP A 265 -10.50 -7.06 4.24
C ASP A 265 -10.67 -5.55 3.97
N ASN A 266 -11.93 -5.13 3.73
CA ASN A 266 -12.37 -3.73 3.60
C ASN A 266 -11.50 -2.81 2.72
N GLY A 267 -11.23 -3.20 1.48
CA GLY A 267 -10.71 -2.30 0.44
C GLY A 267 -9.76 -2.96 -0.56
N TRP A 268 -9.41 -4.22 -0.31
CA TRP A 268 -8.60 -5.02 -1.21
C TRP A 268 -9.46 -5.77 -2.20
N VAL A 269 -9.11 -5.75 -3.49
CA VAL A 269 -9.93 -6.38 -4.52
C VAL A 269 -9.10 -7.34 -5.36
N THR A 270 -9.70 -8.49 -5.67
CA THR A 270 -9.23 -9.38 -6.71
C THR A 270 -10.30 -9.51 -7.79
N GLY A 271 -9.96 -9.17 -9.03
CA GLY A 271 -10.82 -9.44 -10.17
C GLY A 271 -10.50 -10.81 -10.78
N ILE A 272 -11.53 -11.52 -11.22
CA ILE A 272 -11.47 -12.88 -11.74
C ILE A 272 -12.29 -12.97 -13.02
N VAL A 273 -11.68 -13.49 -14.09
CA VAL A 273 -12.38 -13.78 -15.35
C VAL A 273 -12.12 -15.23 -15.75
N PRO A 274 -13.05 -16.16 -15.46
CA PRO A 274 -12.96 -17.53 -15.95
C PRO A 274 -13.36 -17.59 -17.43
N GLY A 275 -12.73 -18.45 -18.20
CA GLY A 275 -13.08 -18.63 -19.60
C GLY A 275 -12.29 -19.72 -20.29
N GLN A 276 -12.55 -19.87 -21.58
CA GLN A 276 -11.73 -20.69 -22.45
C GLN A 276 -10.79 -19.77 -23.22
N PHE A 277 -9.50 -19.95 -23.03
CA PHE A 277 -8.48 -19.10 -23.63
C PHE A 277 -7.42 -19.96 -24.32
N SER A 278 -6.97 -19.49 -25.48
CA SER A 278 -5.76 -19.96 -26.13
C SER A 278 -4.61 -19.03 -25.71
N LEU A 279 -3.44 -19.61 -25.41
CA LEU A 279 -2.24 -18.83 -25.04
C LEU A 279 -1.24 -18.71 -26.20
N ALA A 280 -1.63 -19.19 -27.39
CA ALA A 280 -0.87 -19.01 -28.62
C ALA A 280 -0.87 -17.53 -29.06
N ALA A 281 0.22 -17.11 -29.69
CA ALA A 281 0.47 -15.70 -29.99
C ALA A 281 -0.51 -15.12 -31.04
N GLU A 282 -1.00 -15.96 -31.97
CA GLU A 282 -1.99 -15.59 -32.98
C GLU A 282 -3.38 -15.33 -32.41
N ASN A 283 -3.66 -15.82 -31.19
CA ASN A 283 -4.91 -15.59 -30.46
C ASN A 283 -4.69 -14.65 -29.27
N ALA A 284 -3.66 -13.79 -29.35
CA ALA A 284 -3.33 -12.88 -28.27
C ALA A 284 -4.47 -11.91 -27.97
N PHE A 285 -4.61 -11.62 -26.68
CA PHE A 285 -5.57 -10.67 -26.14
C PHE A 285 -4.92 -9.87 -25.02
N TRP A 286 -5.56 -8.76 -24.70
CA TRP A 286 -5.19 -7.85 -23.64
C TRP A 286 -6.14 -8.00 -22.46
N VAL A 287 -5.57 -8.07 -21.26
CA VAL A 287 -6.30 -7.91 -20.02
C VAL A 287 -6.03 -6.50 -19.52
N LYS A 288 -7.09 -5.71 -19.41
CA LYS A 288 -7.05 -4.33 -18.95
C LYS A 288 -7.66 -4.27 -17.55
N ALA A 289 -6.90 -3.77 -16.59
CA ALA A 289 -7.41 -3.37 -15.30
C ALA A 289 -7.75 -1.88 -15.37
N VAL A 290 -9.02 -1.55 -15.16
CA VAL A 290 -9.55 -0.19 -15.27
C VAL A 290 -9.96 0.29 -13.89
N PHE A 291 -9.46 1.45 -13.48
CA PHE A 291 -9.82 2.11 -12.25
C PHE A 291 -10.78 3.27 -12.53
N ILE A 292 -11.82 3.37 -11.72
CA ILE A 292 -12.84 4.40 -11.82
C ILE A 292 -12.97 5.05 -10.43
N PRO A 293 -12.27 6.17 -10.19
CA PRO A 293 -12.32 6.83 -8.89
C PRO A 293 -13.71 7.40 -8.62
N LYS A 294 -14.18 7.33 -7.36
CA LYS A 294 -15.40 8.01 -6.94
C LYS A 294 -15.24 9.52 -7.20
N LYS A 295 -16.20 10.11 -7.92
CA LYS A 295 -16.32 11.58 -8.10
C LYS A 295 -16.26 12.28 -6.74
N ARG A 296 -15.43 13.30 -6.60
CA ARG A 296 -15.44 14.12 -5.38
C ARG A 296 -16.68 15.01 -5.43
N GLU A 297 -17.33 15.23 -4.29
CA GLU A 297 -18.58 16.00 -4.22
C GLU A 297 -18.42 17.48 -4.63
N ASN A 298 -17.17 18.00 -4.68
CA ASN A 298 -16.85 19.37 -5.07
C ASN A 298 -16.06 19.48 -6.38
N ASP A 299 -15.99 18.41 -7.16
CA ASP A 299 -15.45 18.45 -8.51
C ASP A 299 -16.45 19.23 -9.38
N GLY A 300 -16.23 20.54 -9.57
CA GLY A 300 -17.10 21.42 -10.34
C GLY A 300 -17.37 20.93 -11.78
N PHE A 301 -18.02 21.73 -12.61
CA PHE A 301 -18.48 21.34 -13.96
C PHE A 301 -17.40 20.62 -14.83
N PHE A 302 -16.11 20.93 -14.65
CA PHE A 302 -14.99 20.27 -15.34
C PHE A 302 -14.43 19.01 -14.63
N GLY A 303 -14.63 18.84 -13.32
CA GLY A 303 -14.18 17.63 -12.62
C GLY A 303 -15.02 16.38 -12.96
N GLY A 304 -16.24 16.60 -13.49
CA GLY A 304 -17.02 15.54 -14.13
C GLY A 304 -16.46 15.01 -15.46
N LEU A 305 -15.52 15.71 -16.11
CA LEU A 305 -14.79 15.25 -17.30
C LEU A 305 -13.54 14.42 -16.94
N LEU A 306 -13.04 14.55 -15.70
CA LEU A 306 -11.84 13.86 -15.19
C LEU A 306 -12.17 12.66 -14.29
N SER A 307 -13.44 12.31 -14.09
CA SER A 307 -13.81 10.94 -13.67
C SER A 307 -13.64 9.94 -14.83
N SER A 308 -12.57 10.11 -15.60
CA SER A 308 -12.21 9.28 -16.72
C SER A 308 -11.73 7.96 -16.17
N GLU A 309 -12.27 6.89 -16.70
CA GLU A 309 -11.71 5.54 -16.53
C GLU A 309 -10.21 5.57 -16.83
N GLN A 310 -9.41 4.97 -15.95
CA GLN A 310 -7.96 4.91 -16.09
C GLN A 310 -7.54 3.46 -16.28
N VAL A 311 -6.84 3.15 -17.37
CA VAL A 311 -6.19 1.84 -17.53
C VAL A 311 -4.95 1.84 -16.64
N ILE A 312 -5.02 1.10 -15.52
CA ILE A 312 -3.98 1.04 -14.49
C ILE A 312 -3.14 -0.24 -14.57
N GLY A 313 -3.58 -1.19 -15.38
CA GLY A 313 -2.81 -2.38 -15.72
C GLY A 313 -3.15 -2.89 -17.11
N LEU A 314 -2.13 -3.38 -17.79
CA LEU A 314 -2.22 -3.94 -19.13
C LEU A 314 -1.35 -5.18 -19.21
N TYR A 315 -1.98 -6.33 -19.37
CA TYR A 315 -1.31 -7.62 -19.52
C TYR A 315 -1.58 -8.18 -20.92
N ASN A 316 -0.55 -8.74 -21.55
CA ASN A 316 -0.62 -9.33 -22.89
C ASN A 316 -0.38 -10.83 -22.85
N THR A 317 -1.11 -11.59 -23.66
CA THR A 317 -0.82 -13.01 -23.89
C THR A 317 0.10 -13.29 -25.08
N ALA A 318 0.45 -12.29 -25.91
CA ALA A 318 1.41 -12.44 -27.00
C ALA A 318 2.88 -12.42 -26.52
N ASN A 319 3.75 -13.10 -27.27
CA ASN A 319 5.20 -12.96 -27.10
C ASN A 319 5.65 -11.56 -27.57
N LEU A 320 5.99 -10.68 -26.63
CA LEU A 320 6.40 -9.30 -26.91
C LEU A 320 7.76 -9.19 -27.67
N THR A 321 8.35 -10.32 -28.08
CA THR A 321 9.68 -10.38 -28.72
C THR A 321 9.69 -10.13 -30.22
N THR A 322 8.57 -9.76 -30.85
CA THR A 322 8.62 -9.34 -32.26
C THR A 322 9.00 -7.85 -32.33
N PRO A 323 10.20 -7.48 -32.83
CA PRO A 323 10.57 -6.09 -32.94
C PRO A 323 9.67 -5.40 -33.96
N ALA A 324 9.26 -4.17 -33.65
CA ALA A 324 8.49 -3.31 -34.54
C ALA A 324 9.17 -3.27 -35.92
N SER A 325 8.43 -3.68 -36.95
CA SER A 325 8.80 -3.49 -38.35
C SER A 325 8.35 -2.12 -38.84
#